data_AF-A0A8B8B2L5-F1
#
_entry.id   AF-A0A8B8B2L5-F1
#
_cell.length_a   1.000
_cell.length_b   1.000
_cell.length_c   1.000
_cell.angle_alpha   90.00
_cell.angle_beta   90.00
_cell.angle_gamma   90.00
#
_symmetry.space_group_name_H-M   'P 1'
#
loop_
_entity.id
_entity.type
_entity.pdbx_description
1 polymer ?
#
loop_
_entity_poly.entity_id
_entity_poly.type
_entity_poly.pdbx_seq_one_letter_code
_entity_poly.pdbx_strand_id
1 'polypeptide(L)'
;MTLPFLPPEQIEETFHHLDRRAGIAPLQALMDYIWRHWIRNPVFPVPNWSVFMLSVRTNNDLEGWHNRLNARVCRIGRVPFYLLLIELYQEATAFPLVARLVSEGKLERINRKKTNLLNGKLF
;
A
#
# COMPACT_ATOMS: atom_id res chain seq x y z
N MET A 1 -3.54 -11.56 -2.26
CA MET A 1 -4.83 -10.95 -2.66
C MET A 1 -4.57 -9.99 -3.80
N THR A 2 -5.38 -10.03 -4.86
CA THR A 2 -5.15 -9.28 -6.12
C THR A 2 -5.96 -7.98 -6.23
N LEU A 3 -6.92 -7.73 -5.34
CA LEU A 3 -7.82 -6.57 -5.39
C LEU A 3 -7.11 -5.21 -5.52
N PRO A 4 -6.01 -4.92 -4.79
CA PRO A 4 -5.34 -3.63 -4.90
C PRO A 4 -4.73 -3.36 -6.29
N PHE A 5 -4.58 -4.39 -7.13
CA PHE A 5 -4.02 -4.25 -8.48
C PHE A 5 -5.09 -4.06 -9.55
N LEU A 6 -6.37 -3.99 -9.19
CA LEU A 6 -7.46 -3.71 -10.13
C LEU A 6 -7.72 -2.20 -10.21
N PRO A 7 -8.22 -1.70 -11.35
CA PRO A 7 -8.74 -0.33 -11.45
C PRO A 7 -9.69 -0.03 -10.27
N PRO A 8 -9.54 1.11 -9.57
CA PRO A 8 -10.37 1.45 -8.41
C PRO A 8 -11.86 1.28 -8.64
N GLU A 9 -12.32 1.60 -9.85
CA GLU A 9 -13.72 1.55 -10.27
C GLU A 9 -14.25 0.12 -10.36
N GLN A 10 -13.37 -0.87 -10.57
CA GLN A 10 -13.71 -2.29 -10.73
C GLN A 10 -13.60 -3.08 -9.43
N ILE A 11 -12.95 -2.54 -8.40
CA ILE A 11 -12.68 -3.24 -7.15
C ILE A 11 -13.97 -3.61 -6.43
N GLU A 12 -14.92 -2.68 -6.33
CA GLU A 12 -16.20 -2.93 -5.64
C GLU A 12 -17.01 -4.05 -6.30
N GLU A 13 -17.17 -3.98 -7.63
CA GLU A 13 -17.88 -5.01 -8.39
C GLU A 13 -17.19 -6.36 -8.28
N THR A 14 -15.87 -6.40 -8.42
CA THR A 14 -15.09 -7.64 -8.30
C THR A 14 -15.22 -8.25 -6.91
N PHE A 15 -15.21 -7.43 -5.86
CA PHE A 15 -15.38 -7.90 -4.49
C PHE A 15 -16.80 -8.45 -4.26
N HIS A 16 -17.83 -7.82 -4.83
CA HIS A 16 -19.20 -8.33 -4.78
C HIS A 16 -19.35 -9.73 -5.42
N HIS A 17 -18.57 -10.03 -6.47
CA HIS A 17 -18.55 -11.38 -7.03
C HIS A 17 -17.90 -12.42 -6.10
N LEU A 18 -16.88 -12.03 -5.35
CA LEU A 18 -16.22 -12.90 -4.35
C LEU A 18 -17.13 -13.15 -3.15
N ASP A 19 -17.82 -12.11 -2.69
CA ASP A 19 -18.75 -12.16 -1.57
C ASP A 19 -19.91 -13.16 -1.83
N ARG A 20 -20.47 -13.16 -3.03
CA ARG A 20 -21.49 -14.16 -3.44
C ARG A 20 -21.02 -15.61 -3.39
N ARG A 21 -19.71 -15.85 -3.40
CA ARG A 21 -19.12 -17.20 -3.30
C ARG A 21 -18.79 -17.57 -1.85
N ALA A 22 -18.95 -16.66 -0.89
CA ALA A 22 -18.77 -16.92 0.53
C ALA A 22 -19.93 -17.73 1.11
N GLY A 23 -19.86 -19.06 0.97
CA GLY A 23 -20.94 -19.97 1.38
C GLY A 23 -20.95 -20.35 2.86
N ILE A 24 -19.92 -19.98 3.65
CA ILE A 24 -19.79 -20.36 5.07
C ILE A 24 -19.76 -19.13 5.97
N ALA A 25 -20.34 -19.26 7.17
CA ALA A 25 -20.48 -18.17 8.13
C ALA A 25 -19.17 -17.43 8.49
N PRO A 26 -18.02 -18.11 8.72
CA PRO A 26 -16.77 -17.40 8.98
C PRO A 26 -16.28 -16.55 7.80
N LEU A 27 -16.55 -17.02 6.58
CA LEU A 27 -16.15 -16.31 5.37
C LEU A 27 -17.06 -15.11 5.10
N GLN A 28 -18.36 -15.24 5.37
CA GLN A 28 -19.31 -14.12 5.32
C GLN A 28 -18.92 -13.01 6.30
N ALA A 29 -18.57 -13.37 7.55
CA ALA A 29 -18.10 -12.39 8.53
C ALA A 29 -16.82 -11.65 8.07
N LEU A 30 -15.91 -12.35 7.39
CA LEU A 30 -14.74 -11.74 6.78
C LEU A 30 -15.12 -10.80 5.62
N MET A 31 -16.04 -11.20 4.76
CA MET A 31 -16.50 -10.35 3.65
C MET A 31 -17.17 -9.07 4.18
N ASP A 32 -18.03 -9.18 5.19
CA ASP A 32 -18.68 -8.06 5.84
C ASP A 32 -17.68 -7.09 6.48
N TYR A 33 -16.61 -7.62 7.07
CA TYR A 33 -15.51 -6.82 7.61
C TYR A 33 -14.81 -6.05 6.48
N ILE A 34 -14.47 -6.72 5.39
CA ILE A 34 -13.77 -6.08 4.27
C ILE A 34 -14.65 -5.01 3.60
N TRP A 35 -15.94 -5.29 3.40
CA TRP A 35 -16.91 -4.33 2.89
C TRP A 35 -16.92 -3.04 3.70
N ARG A 36 -17.02 -3.15 5.02
CA ARG A 36 -17.12 -2.01 5.94
C ARG A 36 -15.83 -1.21 6.05
N HIS A 37 -14.69 -1.90 6.14
CA HIS A 37 -13.43 -1.25 6.48
C HIS A 37 -12.59 -0.82 5.28
N TRP A 38 -12.79 -1.44 4.11
CA TRP A 38 -11.91 -1.23 2.95
C TRP A 38 -12.65 -0.78 1.70
N ILE A 39 -13.85 -1.32 1.41
CA ILE A 39 -14.57 -0.99 0.17
C ILE A 39 -15.45 0.26 0.33
N ARG A 40 -16.27 0.30 1.39
CA ARG A 40 -17.25 1.39 1.64
C ARG A 40 -16.80 2.37 2.74
N ASN A 41 -15.51 2.38 3.06
CA ASN A 41 -14.98 3.23 4.10
C ASN A 41 -14.90 4.69 3.62
N PRO A 42 -15.61 5.64 4.26
CA PRO A 42 -15.61 7.04 3.84
C PRO A 42 -14.30 7.78 4.19
N VAL A 43 -13.56 7.30 5.19
CA VAL A 43 -12.30 7.89 5.64
C VAL A 43 -11.12 7.42 4.80
N PHE A 44 -11.17 6.18 4.33
CA PHE A 44 -10.11 5.56 3.55
C PHE A 44 -10.68 4.87 2.30
N PRO A 45 -11.12 5.65 1.30
CA PRO A 45 -11.76 5.14 0.10
C PRO A 45 -10.80 4.33 -0.78
N VAL A 46 -11.36 3.52 -1.69
CA VAL A 46 -10.63 2.62 -2.58
C VAL A 46 -9.43 3.26 -3.31
N PRO A 47 -9.52 4.48 -3.88
CA PRO A 47 -8.39 5.10 -4.56
C PRO A 47 -7.18 5.37 -3.66
N ASN A 48 -7.36 5.46 -2.34
CA ASN A 48 -6.26 5.74 -1.40
C ASN A 48 -5.34 4.55 -1.15
N TRP A 49 -5.82 3.33 -1.41
CA TRP A 49 -5.06 2.10 -1.18
C TRP A 49 -4.91 1.22 -2.42
N SER A 50 -5.68 1.49 -3.48
CA SER A 50 -5.42 0.88 -4.79
C SER A 50 -4.02 1.26 -5.28
N VAL A 51 -3.33 0.26 -5.81
CA VAL A 51 -1.99 0.40 -6.38
C VAL A 51 -1.97 0.09 -7.88
N PHE A 52 -3.14 0.13 -8.50
CA PHE A 52 -3.28 0.01 -9.94
C PHE A 52 -2.42 1.07 -10.65
N MET A 53 -1.59 0.62 -11.59
CA MET A 53 -0.63 1.45 -12.34
C MET A 53 0.41 2.19 -11.49
N LEU A 54 0.55 1.89 -10.20
CA LEU A 54 1.63 2.44 -9.38
C LEU A 54 2.91 1.60 -9.55
N SER A 55 4.05 2.27 -9.75
CA SER A 55 5.35 1.58 -9.91
C SER A 55 5.93 1.01 -8.59
N VAL A 56 5.26 1.25 -7.46
CA VAL A 56 5.78 1.05 -6.10
C VAL A 56 5.45 -0.36 -5.62
N ARG A 57 6.47 -1.07 -5.11
CA ARG A 57 6.33 -2.42 -4.55
C ARG A 57 5.89 -2.28 -3.09
N THR A 58 4.59 -2.06 -2.96
CA THR A 58 3.82 -1.81 -1.74
C THR A 58 4.36 -2.46 -0.48
N ASN A 59 4.65 -3.77 -0.50
CA ASN A 59 5.04 -4.44 0.74
C ASN A 59 6.43 -4.02 1.26
N ASN A 60 7.46 -4.04 0.40
CA ASN A 60 8.83 -3.74 0.84
C ASN A 60 9.01 -2.26 1.20
N ASP A 61 8.31 -1.39 0.49
CA ASP A 61 8.35 0.06 0.75
C ASP A 61 7.61 0.40 2.06
N LEU A 62 6.45 -0.22 2.30
CA LEU A 62 5.71 -0.10 3.57
C LEU A 62 6.46 -0.72 4.74
N GLU A 63 7.02 -1.93 4.59
CA GLU A 63 7.87 -2.57 5.59
C GLU A 63 9.10 -1.73 5.90
N GLY A 64 9.75 -1.18 4.86
CA GLY A 64 10.89 -0.28 5.02
C GLY A 64 10.53 1.01 5.76
N TRP A 65 9.38 1.60 5.43
CA TRP A 65 8.85 2.78 6.14
C TRP A 65 8.55 2.47 7.61
N HIS A 66 7.83 1.38 7.86
CA HIS A 66 7.49 0.93 9.20
C HIS A 66 8.74 0.64 10.05
N ASN A 67 9.75 -0.02 9.47
CA ASN A 67 11.01 -0.30 10.16
C ASN A 67 11.77 0.98 10.52
N ARG A 68 11.80 2.00 9.64
CA ARG A 68 12.40 3.31 9.95
C ARG A 68 11.67 4.00 11.09
N LEU A 69 10.34 4.01 11.05
CA LEU A 69 9.52 4.61 12.11
C LEU A 69 9.77 3.90 13.45
N ASN A 70 9.72 2.57 13.48
CA ASN A 70 10.01 1.81 14.70
C ASN A 70 11.42 2.06 15.23
N ALA A 71 12.44 2.18 14.36
CA ALA A 71 13.81 2.44 14.80
C ALA A 71 13.99 3.84 15.43
N ARG A 72 13.20 4.83 15.01
CA ARG A 72 13.22 6.20 15.55
C ARG A 72 12.42 6.30 16.84
N VAL A 73 11.28 5.62 16.90
CA VAL A 73 10.26 5.86 17.91
C VAL A 73 10.26 4.80 19.02
N CYS A 74 10.51 3.53 18.69
CA CYS A 74 10.41 2.39 19.61
C CYS A 74 11.79 1.95 20.12
N ARG A 75 12.53 2.85 20.78
CA ARG A 75 13.83 2.52 21.38
C ARG A 75 13.74 1.95 22.79
N ILE A 76 12.78 2.43 23.60
CA ILE A 76 12.60 2.00 25.01
C ILE A 76 11.12 2.11 25.38
N GLY A 77 10.33 1.05 25.16
CA GLY A 77 8.96 0.95 25.68
C GLY A 77 7.88 1.72 24.91
N ARG A 78 6.76 2.01 25.60
CA ARG A 78 5.58 2.66 25.01
C ARG A 78 5.90 4.09 24.59
N VAL A 79 5.42 4.45 23.40
CA VAL A 79 5.67 5.75 22.80
C VAL A 79 4.53 6.72 23.13
N PRO A 80 4.80 7.90 23.71
CA PRO A 80 3.83 8.99 23.79
C PRO A 80 3.34 9.42 22.39
N PHE A 81 2.02 9.55 22.21
CA PHE A 81 1.41 9.83 20.91
C PHE A 81 1.96 11.09 20.21
N TYR A 82 2.31 12.14 20.96
CA TYR A 82 2.86 13.36 20.37
C TYR A 82 4.23 13.16 19.72
N LEU A 83 5.07 12.25 20.22
CA LEU A 83 6.36 11.91 19.59
C LEU A 83 6.14 11.17 18.28
N LEU A 84 5.14 10.28 18.24
CA LEU A 84 4.74 9.62 17.00
C LEU A 84 4.27 10.65 15.95
N LEU A 85 3.47 11.65 16.35
CA LEU A 85 3.00 12.71 15.44
C LEU A 85 4.16 13.50 14.82
N ILE A 86 5.18 13.86 15.62
CA ILE A 86 6.36 14.59 15.12
C ILE A 86 7.09 13.77 14.06
N GLU A 87 7.28 12.48 14.32
CA GLU A 87 8.01 11.57 13.43
C GLU A 87 7.24 11.27 12.13
N LEU A 88 5.91 11.12 12.23
CA LEU A 88 5.03 11.03 11.07
C LEU A 88 5.08 12.30 10.21
N TYR A 89 5.07 13.48 10.85
CA TYR A 89 5.17 14.76 10.15
C TYR A 89 6.52 14.92 9.44
N GLN A 90 7.61 14.56 10.10
CA GLN A 90 8.95 14.58 9.50
C GLN A 90 9.04 13.62 8.31
N GLU A 91 8.49 12.41 8.39
CA GLU A 91 8.54 11.44 7.29
C GLU A 91 7.62 11.84 6.13
N ALA A 92 6.48 12.49 6.41
CA ALA A 92 5.57 13.02 5.39
C ALA A 92 6.16 14.24 4.66
N THR A 93 6.90 15.09 5.36
CA THR A 93 7.54 16.30 4.80
C THR A 93 8.94 16.04 4.25
N ALA A 94 9.58 14.94 4.64
CA ALA A 94 10.78 14.42 4.01
C ALA A 94 10.41 13.93 2.60
N PHE A 95 10.36 14.88 1.66
CA PHE A 95 10.14 14.66 0.24
C PHE A 95 10.97 13.45 -0.20
N PRO A 96 10.33 12.28 -0.45
CA PRO A 96 11.09 11.07 -0.59
C PRO A 96 11.95 11.22 -1.83
N LEU A 97 13.14 10.65 -1.78
CA LEU A 97 14.06 10.49 -2.91
C LEU A 97 13.34 10.20 -4.24
N VAL A 98 12.20 9.53 -4.19
CA VAL A 98 11.21 9.34 -5.25
C VAL A 98 10.80 10.64 -5.95
N ALA A 99 10.32 11.66 -5.25
CA ALA A 99 9.92 12.93 -5.87
C ALA A 99 11.08 13.63 -6.59
N ARG A 100 12.29 13.52 -6.03
CA ARG A 100 13.54 13.99 -6.67
C ARG A 100 13.93 13.13 -7.88
N LEU A 101 13.76 11.81 -7.81
CA LEU A 101 14.01 10.90 -8.93
C LEU A 101 12.95 11.01 -10.04
N VAL A 102 11.70 11.38 -9.70
CA VAL A 102 10.63 11.72 -10.65
C VAL A 102 10.96 13.04 -11.32
N SER A 103 11.32 14.09 -10.57
CA SER A 103 11.69 15.38 -11.15
C SER A 103 12.93 15.30 -12.04
N GLU A 104 13.86 14.38 -11.71
CA GLU A 104 15.07 14.13 -12.51
C GLU A 104 14.84 13.11 -13.65
N GLY A 105 13.63 12.57 -13.84
CA GLY A 105 13.31 11.57 -14.88
C GLY A 105 14.04 10.23 -14.72
N LYS A 106 14.64 9.97 -13.56
CA LYS A 106 15.50 8.80 -13.30
C LYS A 106 14.72 7.57 -12.84
N LEU A 107 13.49 7.76 -12.37
CA LEU A 107 12.64 6.68 -11.85
C LEU A 107 12.20 5.70 -12.95
N GLU A 108 11.78 6.20 -14.12
CA GLU A 108 11.41 5.36 -15.27
C GLU A 108 12.61 4.53 -15.79
N ARG A 109 13.80 5.12 -15.78
CA ARG A 109 15.04 4.50 -16.25
C ARG A 109 15.48 3.35 -15.35
N ILE A 110 15.32 3.49 -14.04
CA ILE A 110 15.64 2.44 -13.06
C ILE A 110 14.64 1.28 -13.19
N ASN A 111 13.36 1.58 -13.32
CA ASN A 111 12.32 0.56 -13.45
C ASN A 111 12.44 -0.25 -14.76
N ARG A 112 12.71 0.39 -15.91
CA ARG A 112 12.97 -0.33 -17.17
C ARG A 112 14.14 -1.30 -17.08
N LYS A 113 15.26 -0.89 -16.49
CA LYS A 113 16.44 -1.77 -16.32
C LYS A 113 16.14 -2.98 -15.44
N LYS A 114 15.39 -2.79 -14.36
CA LYS A 114 15.06 -3.85 -13.39
C LYS A 114 14.02 -4.84 -13.97
N THR A 115 13.02 -4.35 -14.70
CA THR A 115 12.02 -5.18 -15.38
C THR A 115 12.65 -6.01 -16.49
N ASN A 116 13.53 -5.43 -17.31
CA ASN A 116 14.24 -6.18 -18.35
C ASN A 116 15.17 -7.27 -17.76
N LEU A 117 15.83 -6.98 -16.62
CA LEU A 117 16.68 -7.95 -15.93
C LEU A 117 15.88 -9.10 -15.30
N LEU A 118 14.68 -8.82 -14.76
CA LEU A 118 13.81 -9.85 -14.19
C LEU A 118 13.16 -10.72 -15.26
N ASN A 119 12.74 -10.12 -16.38
CA ASN A 119 12.17 -10.86 -17.51
C ASN A 119 13.23 -11.76 -18.18
N GLY A 120 14.48 -11.33 -18.29
CA GLY A 120 15.59 -12.16 -18.80
C GLY A 120 16.11 -13.24 -17.83
N LYS A 121 15.52 -13.37 -16.63
CA LYS A 121 15.77 -14.50 -15.71
C LYS A 121 14.62 -15.50 -15.68
N LEU A 122 13.47 -15.11 -16.23
CA LEU A 122 12.27 -15.94 -16.31
C LEU A 122 12.12 -16.61 -17.68
N PHE A 123 13.03 -16.32 -18.62
CA PHE A 123 13.20 -16.97 -19.92
C PHE A 123 14.67 -17.27 -20.17
#